data_AF-A0A3N7CIL1-F1
#
_entry.id   AF-A0A3N7CIL1-F1
#
_cell.length_a   1.000
_cell.length_b   1.000
_cell.length_c   1.000
_cell.angle_alpha   90.00
_cell.angle_beta   90.00
_cell.angle_gamma   90.00
#
_symmetry.space_group_name_H-M   'P 1'
#
loop_
_entity.id
_entity.type
_entity.pdbx_description
1 polymer ?
#
loop_
_entity_poly.entity_id
_entity_poly.type
_entity_poly.pdbx_seq_one_letter_code
_entity_poly.pdbx_strand_id
1 'polypeptide(L)'
;MPNQAPQGFFVPKPASKAATWLLALGLLPVLLGLSPAFAGDLEVAQKLWMAGQRPQALSLLEQSLAKTPNDLKLRFALGVMRMEQGELNSAREIFTQLSQDFPDLADPYNNLAVIHASQGELDLAQLALNQALSLQPDHAQALENLADLLLRQAERAYQRALKAQATPSVATSTKLRLTQSLLREMDARKP
;
A
#
# COMPACT_ATOMS: atom_id res chain seq x y z
N MET A 1 -1.29 35.48 -15.89
CA MET A 1 -0.59 34.68 -16.92
C MET A 1 -0.09 33.39 -16.26
N PRO A 2 -0.30 32.23 -16.89
CA PRO A 2 -0.28 30.90 -16.27
C PRO A 2 1.11 30.25 -16.36
N ASN A 3 1.47 29.37 -15.41
CA ASN A 3 2.59 28.45 -15.61
C ASN A 3 2.49 27.26 -14.63
N GLN A 4 1.86 26.16 -15.08
CA GLN A 4 2.50 24.91 -15.51
C GLN A 4 2.78 23.92 -14.37
N ALA A 5 2.00 22.83 -14.38
CA ALA A 5 2.24 21.62 -13.60
C ALA A 5 3.32 20.75 -14.26
N PRO A 6 4.10 19.99 -13.49
CA PRO A 6 4.72 18.74 -13.96
C PRO A 6 4.02 17.56 -13.27
N GLN A 7 3.30 16.63 -13.93
CA GLN A 7 3.72 15.64 -14.94
C GLN A 7 4.95 14.84 -14.52
N GLY A 8 4.74 13.58 -14.10
CA GLY A 8 5.80 12.61 -13.83
C GLY A 8 5.31 11.36 -13.10
N PHE A 9 4.47 10.54 -13.74
CA PHE A 9 4.10 9.22 -13.22
C PHE A 9 5.21 8.21 -13.55
N PHE A 10 5.73 7.50 -12.54
CA PHE A 10 6.73 6.44 -12.74
C PHE A 10 6.19 5.10 -12.26
N VAL A 11 6.55 4.04 -12.99
CA VAL A 11 6.03 2.70 -12.78
C VAL A 11 7.17 1.67 -12.74
N PRO A 12 7.26 0.78 -11.73
CA PRO A 12 8.43 -0.10 -11.56
C PRO A 12 8.47 -1.28 -12.55
N LYS A 13 9.66 -1.56 -13.10
CA LYS A 13 9.95 -2.79 -13.86
C LYS A 13 10.18 -3.99 -12.93
N PRO A 14 9.83 -5.23 -13.33
CA PRO A 14 10.13 -6.42 -12.54
C PRO A 14 11.60 -6.82 -12.64
N ALA A 15 12.23 -7.10 -11.49
CA ALA A 15 13.54 -7.73 -11.44
C ALA A 15 13.41 -9.23 -11.76
N SER A 16 14.07 -9.66 -12.83
CA SER A 16 14.25 -11.04 -13.23
C SER A 16 14.99 -11.85 -12.16
N LYS A 17 14.53 -13.08 -11.89
CA LYS A 17 15.36 -14.29 -11.98
C LYS A 17 14.51 -15.56 -11.86
N ALA A 18 14.72 -16.45 -12.82
CA ALA A 18 14.18 -17.79 -12.89
C ALA A 18 14.66 -18.65 -11.72
N ALA A 19 13.75 -19.47 -11.19
CA ALA A 19 14.07 -20.72 -10.51
C ALA A 19 12.89 -21.68 -10.71
N THR A 20 12.97 -22.43 -11.80
CA THR A 20 12.21 -23.64 -12.06
C THR A 20 12.53 -24.70 -11.02
N TRP A 21 11.50 -25.23 -10.36
CA TRP A 21 11.49 -26.61 -9.87
C TRP A 21 10.17 -27.26 -10.28
N LEU A 22 10.30 -28.28 -11.12
CA LEU A 22 9.22 -29.09 -11.66
C LEU A 22 8.88 -30.25 -10.71
N LEU A 23 7.57 -30.55 -10.67
CA LEU A 23 6.93 -31.84 -10.37
C LEU A 23 6.76 -32.28 -8.90
N ALA A 24 5.50 -32.31 -8.48
CA ALA A 24 4.88 -33.57 -8.03
C ALA A 24 3.43 -33.63 -8.54
N LEU A 25 3.15 -34.63 -9.39
CA LEU A 25 1.83 -34.98 -9.89
C LEU A 25 0.97 -35.53 -8.74
N GLY A 26 -0.24 -34.99 -8.60
CA GLY A 26 -1.35 -35.61 -7.88
C GLY A 26 -2.64 -35.31 -8.62
N LEU A 27 -3.09 -36.25 -9.44
CA LEU A 27 -4.34 -36.19 -10.20
C LEU A 27 -5.55 -36.32 -9.27
N LEU A 28 -6.51 -35.39 -9.38
CA LEU A 28 -7.93 -35.74 -9.43
C LEU A 28 -8.72 -34.61 -10.17
N PRO A 29 -9.54 -34.92 -11.18
CA PRO A 29 -10.32 -33.92 -11.93
C PRO A 29 -11.73 -33.74 -11.36
N VAL A 30 -12.46 -32.74 -11.91
CA VAL A 30 -13.93 -32.48 -11.82
C VAL A 30 -14.32 -31.58 -10.62
N LEU A 31 -15.01 -30.43 -10.71
CA LEU A 31 -15.77 -29.70 -11.73
C LEU A 31 -15.91 -28.23 -11.25
N LEU A 32 -15.76 -27.25 -12.15
CA LEU A 32 -16.58 -26.02 -12.32
C LEU A 32 -15.78 -24.93 -13.07
N GLY A 33 -16.06 -24.79 -14.37
CA GLY A 33 -16.28 -23.50 -15.04
C GLY A 33 -15.26 -22.35 -14.97
N LEU A 34 -14.01 -22.54 -14.54
CA LEU A 34 -13.01 -21.47 -14.59
C LEU A 34 -12.44 -21.36 -16.02
N SER A 35 -13.09 -20.53 -16.84
CA SER A 35 -12.51 -20.05 -18.08
C SER A 35 -11.14 -19.43 -17.79
N PRO A 36 -10.05 -19.85 -18.47
CA PRO A 36 -8.70 -19.29 -18.26
C PRO A 36 -8.58 -17.79 -18.61
N ALA A 37 -9.64 -17.17 -19.14
CA ALA A 37 -9.68 -15.77 -19.52
C ALA A 37 -9.43 -14.80 -18.35
N PHE A 38 -9.92 -15.10 -17.14
CA PHE A 38 -9.82 -14.17 -16.00
C PHE A 38 -8.45 -14.12 -15.36
N ALA A 39 -7.67 -15.20 -15.43
CA ALA A 39 -6.32 -15.23 -14.91
C ALA A 39 -5.39 -14.24 -15.65
N GLY A 40 -5.71 -13.90 -16.91
CA GLY A 40 -4.98 -12.92 -17.71
C GLY A 40 -5.39 -11.46 -17.49
N ASP A 41 -6.61 -11.20 -16.98
CA ASP A 41 -7.15 -9.83 -16.88
C ASP A 41 -6.34 -8.97 -15.90
N LEU A 42 -5.85 -9.56 -14.80
CA LEU A 42 -4.98 -8.85 -13.86
C LEU A 42 -3.67 -8.41 -14.53
N GLU A 43 -3.03 -9.30 -15.28
CA GLU A 43 -1.77 -9.00 -15.96
C GLU A 43 -1.97 -7.91 -17.02
N VAL A 44 -3.09 -7.96 -17.75
CA VAL A 44 -3.45 -6.92 -18.73
C VAL A 44 -3.74 -5.60 -18.03
N ALA A 45 -4.50 -5.60 -16.94
CA ALA A 45 -4.79 -4.39 -16.16
C ALA A 45 -3.50 -3.75 -15.63
N GLN A 46 -2.57 -4.56 -15.10
CA GLN A 46 -1.25 -4.08 -14.67
C GLN A 46 -0.46 -3.48 -15.84
N LYS A 47 -0.40 -4.15 -17.00
CA LYS A 47 0.26 -3.59 -18.19
C LYS A 47 -0.35 -2.28 -18.65
N LEU A 48 -1.68 -2.16 -18.66
CA LEU A 48 -2.39 -0.93 -18.99
C LEU A 48 -2.06 0.19 -17.99
N TRP A 49 -2.04 -0.14 -16.70
CA TRP A 49 -1.66 0.79 -15.64
C TRP A 49 -0.24 1.34 -15.85
N MET A 50 0.70 0.44 -16.13
CA MET A 50 2.10 0.74 -16.43
C MET A 50 2.25 1.60 -17.69
N ALA A 51 1.38 1.42 -18.67
CA ALA A 51 1.34 2.21 -19.90
C ALA A 51 0.66 3.58 -19.73
N GLY A 52 0.24 3.96 -18.51
CA GLY A 52 -0.50 5.20 -18.24
C GLY A 52 -1.98 5.14 -18.64
N GLN A 53 -2.44 4.01 -19.15
CA GLN A 53 -3.84 3.75 -19.51
C GLN A 53 -4.66 3.38 -18.27
N ARG A 54 -4.61 4.23 -17.25
CA ARG A 54 -5.19 3.95 -15.93
C ARG A 54 -6.71 3.77 -15.96
N PRO A 55 -7.51 4.57 -16.71
CA PRO A 55 -8.95 4.34 -16.80
C PRO A 55 -9.29 2.96 -17.40
N GLN A 56 -8.52 2.52 -18.42
CA GLN A 56 -8.72 1.21 -19.03
C GLN A 56 -8.37 0.07 -18.06
N ALA A 57 -7.29 0.22 -17.29
CA ALA A 57 -6.89 -0.76 -16.28
C ALA A 57 -7.97 -0.94 -15.20
N LEU A 58 -8.50 0.16 -14.66
CA LEU A 58 -9.57 0.11 -13.66
C LEU A 58 -10.86 -0.49 -14.23
N SER A 59 -11.27 -0.06 -15.43
CA SER A 59 -12.47 -0.59 -16.07
C SER A 59 -12.36 -2.10 -16.33
N LEU A 60 -11.18 -2.59 -16.71
CA LEU A 60 -10.95 -4.02 -16.89
C LEU A 60 -11.11 -4.76 -15.55
N LEU A 61 -10.47 -4.29 -14.48
CA LEU A 61 -10.61 -4.93 -13.15
C LEU A 61 -12.06 -4.94 -12.67
N GLU A 62 -12.79 -3.85 -12.85
CA GLU A 62 -14.21 -3.77 -12.48
C GLU A 62 -15.08 -4.75 -13.27
N GLN A 63 -14.85 -4.89 -14.57
CA GLN A 63 -15.56 -5.85 -15.41
C GLN A 63 -15.25 -7.31 -15.02
N SER A 64 -14.01 -7.60 -14.65
CA SER A 64 -13.62 -8.93 -14.17
C SER A 64 -14.21 -9.22 -12.79
N LEU A 65 -14.20 -8.24 -11.88
CA LEU A 65 -14.82 -8.34 -10.55
C LEU A 65 -16.35 -8.46 -10.61
N ALA A 66 -17.02 -7.85 -11.58
CA ALA A 66 -18.46 -8.05 -11.77
C ALA A 66 -18.84 -9.52 -12.02
N LYS A 67 -17.90 -10.32 -12.54
CA LYS A 67 -18.08 -11.76 -12.80
C LYS A 67 -17.47 -12.63 -11.69
N THR A 68 -16.46 -12.12 -11.00
CA THR A 68 -15.70 -12.80 -9.94
C THR A 68 -15.55 -11.91 -8.71
N PRO A 69 -16.66 -11.56 -8.02
CA PRO A 69 -16.66 -10.49 -7.02
C PRO A 69 -15.77 -10.74 -5.81
N ASN A 70 -15.46 -12.01 -5.53
CA ASN A 70 -14.64 -12.42 -4.38
C ASN A 70 -13.18 -12.73 -4.76
N ASP A 71 -12.74 -12.44 -6.00
CA ASP A 71 -11.36 -12.67 -6.40
C ASP A 71 -10.42 -11.74 -5.61
N LEU A 72 -9.65 -12.35 -4.70
CA LEU A 72 -8.73 -11.65 -3.81
C LEU A 72 -7.71 -10.81 -4.58
N LYS A 73 -7.13 -11.37 -5.65
CA LYS A 73 -6.03 -10.72 -6.38
C LYS A 73 -6.55 -9.51 -7.15
N LEU A 74 -7.72 -9.63 -7.78
CA LEU A 74 -8.35 -8.52 -8.49
C LEU A 74 -8.79 -7.40 -7.55
N ARG A 75 -9.39 -7.75 -6.39
CA ARG A 75 -9.76 -6.76 -5.35
C ARG A 75 -8.53 -6.05 -4.82
N PHE A 76 -7.48 -6.80 -4.49
CA PHE A 76 -6.24 -6.24 -3.97
C PHE A 76 -5.60 -5.28 -4.99
N ALA A 77 -5.50 -5.68 -6.25
CA ALA A 77 -4.98 -4.84 -7.33
C ALA A 77 -5.81 -3.56 -7.52
N LEU A 78 -7.14 -3.67 -7.50
CA LEU A 78 -8.02 -2.51 -7.57
C LEU A 78 -7.77 -1.56 -6.39
N GLY A 79 -7.64 -2.09 -5.17
CA GLY A 79 -7.32 -1.30 -3.97
C GLY A 79 -6.01 -0.52 -4.11
N VAL A 80 -4.94 -1.19 -4.54
CA VAL A 80 -3.63 -0.54 -4.77
C VAL A 80 -3.73 0.54 -5.85
N MET A 81 -4.36 0.24 -6.98
CA MET A 81 -4.54 1.21 -8.07
C MET A 81 -5.37 2.43 -7.62
N ARG A 82 -6.42 2.23 -6.83
CA ARG A 82 -7.23 3.32 -6.26
C ARG A 82 -6.40 4.17 -5.28
N MET A 83 -5.54 3.56 -4.46
CA MET A 83 -4.58 4.31 -3.61
C MET A 83 -3.64 5.18 -4.45
N GLU A 84 -3.04 4.62 -5.50
CA GLU A 84 -2.13 5.33 -6.39
C GLU A 84 -2.81 6.48 -7.18
N GLN A 85 -4.14 6.44 -7.33
CA GLN A 85 -4.93 7.56 -7.88
C GLN A 85 -5.35 8.59 -6.82
N GLY A 86 -5.00 8.39 -5.55
CA GLY A 86 -5.41 9.26 -4.44
C GLY A 86 -6.85 9.03 -3.99
N GLU A 87 -7.51 7.98 -4.47
CA GLU A 87 -8.89 7.64 -4.11
C GLU A 87 -8.93 6.82 -2.81
N LEU A 88 -8.40 7.42 -1.75
CA LEU A 88 -8.09 6.74 -0.49
C LEU A 88 -9.32 6.14 0.21
N ASN A 89 -10.49 6.75 0.05
CA ASN A 89 -11.73 6.22 0.65
C ASN A 89 -12.16 4.91 -0.02
N SER A 90 -12.13 4.86 -1.37
CA SER A 90 -12.47 3.64 -2.11
C SER A 90 -11.48 2.53 -1.80
N ALA A 91 -10.18 2.84 -1.78
CA ALA A 91 -9.16 1.88 -1.40
C ALA A 91 -9.34 1.36 0.03
N ARG A 92 -9.67 2.24 0.98
CA ARG A 92 -9.93 1.86 2.38
C ARG A 92 -11.07 0.85 2.47
N GLU A 93 -12.18 1.08 1.76
CA GLU A 93 -13.31 0.15 1.74
C GLU A 93 -12.87 -1.23 1.23
N ILE A 94 -12.12 -1.28 0.13
CA ILE A 94 -11.60 -2.52 -0.46
C ILE A 94 -10.71 -3.27 0.54
N PHE A 95 -9.70 -2.61 1.13
CA PHE A 95 -8.79 -3.27 2.06
C PHE A 95 -9.46 -3.63 3.39
N THR A 96 -10.45 -2.86 3.84
CA THR A 96 -11.26 -3.21 5.02
C THR A 96 -12.01 -4.52 4.77
N GLN A 97 -12.69 -4.64 3.64
CA GLN A 97 -13.38 -5.88 3.29
C GLN A 97 -12.40 -7.05 3.11
N LEU A 98 -11.25 -6.83 2.44
CA LEU A 98 -10.22 -7.86 2.31
C LEU A 98 -9.69 -8.32 3.68
N SER A 99 -9.52 -7.42 4.65
CA SER A 99 -9.10 -7.77 6.01
C SER A 99 -10.17 -8.54 6.80
N GLN A 100 -11.45 -8.39 6.44
CA GLN A 100 -12.56 -9.12 7.05
C GLN A 100 -12.72 -10.52 6.43
N ASP A 101 -12.61 -10.61 5.11
CA ASP A 101 -12.74 -11.86 4.35
C ASP A 101 -11.50 -12.75 4.50
N PHE A 102 -10.32 -12.14 4.67
CA PHE A 102 -9.03 -12.80 4.77
C PHE A 102 -8.22 -12.27 5.97
N PRO A 103 -8.65 -12.55 7.22
CA PRO A 103 -8.06 -11.99 8.43
C PRO A 103 -6.62 -12.46 8.70
N ASP A 104 -6.18 -13.54 8.05
CA ASP A 104 -4.83 -14.10 8.20
C ASP A 104 -3.82 -13.52 7.21
N LEU A 105 -4.22 -12.57 6.36
CA LEU A 105 -3.33 -11.91 5.41
C LEU A 105 -2.80 -10.58 5.97
N ALA A 106 -1.48 -10.42 5.93
CA ALA A 106 -0.83 -9.21 6.41
C ALA A 106 -0.99 -8.01 5.44
N ASP A 107 -0.99 -8.25 4.12
CA ASP A 107 -0.98 -7.19 3.12
C ASP A 107 -2.17 -6.19 3.21
N PRO A 108 -3.43 -6.60 3.43
CA PRO A 108 -4.54 -5.66 3.61
C PRO A 108 -4.33 -4.71 4.80
N TYR A 109 -3.82 -5.23 5.92
CA TYR A 109 -3.53 -4.39 7.10
C TYR A 109 -2.38 -3.41 6.83
N ASN A 110 -1.33 -3.85 6.13
CA ASN A 110 -0.24 -2.95 5.70
C ASN A 110 -0.78 -1.80 4.82
N ASN A 111 -1.66 -2.08 3.85
CA ASN A 111 -2.25 -1.04 3.00
C ASN A 111 -3.20 -0.11 3.76
N LEU A 112 -4.02 -0.65 4.68
CA LEU A 112 -4.84 0.17 5.59
C LEU A 112 -3.96 1.13 6.40
N ALA A 113 -2.81 0.67 6.89
CA ALA A 113 -1.89 1.52 7.62
C ALA A 113 -1.34 2.67 6.78
N VAL A 114 -0.95 2.41 5.53
CA VAL A 114 -0.50 3.46 4.60
C VAL A 114 -1.61 4.49 4.38
N ILE A 115 -2.85 4.04 4.18
CA ILE A 115 -4.00 4.93 4.04
C ILE A 115 -4.21 5.78 5.29
N HIS A 116 -4.26 5.18 6.49
CA HIS A 116 -4.40 5.90 7.76
C HIS A 116 -3.27 6.92 7.98
N ALA A 117 -2.02 6.52 7.70
CA ALA A 117 -0.86 7.41 7.82
C ALA A 117 -0.96 8.61 6.88
N SER A 118 -1.41 8.41 5.64
CA SER A 118 -1.60 9.49 4.65
C SER A 118 -2.68 10.50 5.07
N GLN A 119 -3.64 10.07 5.89
CA GLN A 119 -4.70 10.94 6.45
C GLN A 119 -4.34 11.52 7.82
N GLY A 120 -3.13 11.27 8.33
CA GLY A 120 -2.67 11.76 9.64
C GLY A 120 -3.20 10.98 10.84
N GLU A 121 -3.92 9.88 10.59
CA GLU A 121 -4.51 8.95 11.58
C GLU A 121 -3.45 7.98 12.11
N LEU A 122 -2.37 8.53 12.70
CA LEU A 122 -1.16 7.77 13.05
C LEU A 122 -1.41 6.60 14.03
N ASP A 123 -2.40 6.73 14.92
CA ASP A 123 -2.72 5.68 15.90
C ASP A 123 -3.39 4.47 15.23
N LEU A 124 -4.29 4.71 14.26
CA LEU A 124 -4.91 3.66 13.46
C LEU A 124 -3.88 3.00 12.53
N ALA A 125 -2.97 3.79 11.96
CA ALA A 125 -1.87 3.25 11.17
C ALA A 125 -0.99 2.28 11.97
N GLN A 126 -0.68 2.63 13.23
CA GLN A 126 0.12 1.77 14.10
C GLN A 126 -0.60 0.46 14.43
N LEU A 127 -1.89 0.53 14.75
CA LEU A 127 -2.69 -0.67 15.02
C LEU A 127 -2.71 -1.62 13.82
N ALA A 128 -2.91 -1.09 12.61
CA ALA A 128 -2.90 -1.88 11.39
C ALA A 128 -1.52 -2.50 11.09
N LEU A 129 -0.42 -1.77 11.28
CA LEU A 129 0.93 -2.32 11.11
C LEU A 129 1.24 -3.41 12.13
N ASN A 130 0.86 -3.21 13.39
CA ASN A 130 1.02 -4.22 14.43
C ASN A 130 0.25 -5.49 14.08
N GLN A 131 -0.96 -5.36 13.52
CA GLN A 131 -1.72 -6.52 13.03
C GLN A 131 -0.99 -7.22 11.88
N ALA A 132 -0.52 -6.48 10.87
CA ALA A 132 0.25 -7.05 9.76
C ALA A 132 1.49 -7.82 10.24
N LEU A 133 2.24 -7.23 11.17
CA LEU A 133 3.47 -7.82 11.73
C LEU A 133 3.19 -8.97 12.72
N SER A 134 2.01 -9.02 13.33
CA SER A 134 1.60 -10.20 14.13
C SER A 134 1.35 -11.43 13.25
N LEU A 135 0.83 -11.21 12.04
CA LEU A 135 0.56 -12.25 11.05
C LEU A 135 1.83 -12.66 10.31
N GLN A 136 2.67 -11.68 9.96
CA GLN A 136 3.93 -11.89 9.27
C GLN A 136 5.03 -11.00 9.87
N PRO A 137 5.78 -11.50 10.88
CA PRO A 137 6.81 -10.72 11.57
C PRO A 137 7.92 -10.17 10.65
N ASP A 138 8.22 -10.90 9.58
CA ASP A 138 9.30 -10.57 8.63
C ASP A 138 8.78 -9.80 7.40
N HIS A 139 7.59 -9.21 7.49
CA HIS A 139 6.99 -8.46 6.39
C HIS A 139 7.75 -7.14 6.15
N ALA A 140 8.69 -7.17 5.20
CA ALA A 140 9.61 -6.07 4.92
C ALA A 140 8.91 -4.70 4.75
N GLN A 141 7.87 -4.62 3.91
CA GLN A 141 7.16 -3.34 3.69
C GLN A 141 6.43 -2.83 4.94
N ALA A 142 5.88 -3.71 5.78
CA ALA A 142 5.24 -3.31 7.03
C ALA A 142 6.28 -2.83 8.06
N LEU A 143 7.47 -3.45 8.11
CA LEU A 143 8.57 -2.97 8.95
C LEU A 143 9.05 -1.57 8.52
N GLU A 144 9.20 -1.34 7.21
CA GLU A 144 9.53 -0.02 6.65
C GLU A 144 8.45 1.01 6.98
N ASN A 145 7.18 0.70 6.72
CA ASN A 145 6.06 1.58 7.03
C ASN A 145 5.94 1.89 8.53
N LEU A 146 6.25 0.93 9.41
CA LEU A 146 6.31 1.17 10.85
C LEU A 146 7.46 2.09 11.24
N ALA A 147 8.64 1.93 10.66
CA ALA A 147 9.76 2.85 10.89
C ALA A 147 9.40 4.29 10.47
N ASP A 148 8.81 4.45 9.30
CA ASP A 148 8.33 5.75 8.79
C ASP A 148 7.26 6.36 9.72
N LEU A 149 6.33 5.54 10.19
CA LEU A 149 5.29 5.96 11.13
C LEU A 149 5.88 6.43 12.47
N LEU A 150 6.88 5.69 13.00
CA LEU A 150 7.56 6.04 14.25
C LEU A 150 8.29 7.39 14.14
N LEU A 151 8.86 7.72 12.98
CA LEU A 151 9.45 9.04 12.74
C LEU A 151 8.39 10.15 12.79
N ARG A 152 7.21 9.94 12.19
CA ARG A 152 6.09 10.90 12.25
C ARG A 152 5.56 11.07 13.67
N GLN A 153 5.45 9.99 14.43
CA GLN A 153 5.06 10.03 15.85
C GLN A 153 6.10 10.77 16.69
N ALA A 154 7.40 10.53 16.45
CA ALA A 154 8.48 11.23 17.13
C ALA A 154 8.44 12.74 16.85
N GLU A 155 8.19 13.16 15.61
CA GLU A 155 7.99 14.57 15.27
C GLU A 155 6.86 15.19 16.10
N ARG A 156 5.67 14.56 16.09
CA ARG A 156 4.49 15.02 16.84
C ARG A 156 4.80 15.10 18.34
N ALA A 157 5.50 14.11 18.89
CA ALA A 157 5.88 14.07 20.31
C ALA A 157 6.86 15.19 20.68
N TYR A 158 7.89 15.43 19.87
CA TYR A 158 8.84 16.53 20.11
C TYR A 158 8.17 17.90 20.01
N GLN A 159 7.29 18.11 19.03
CA GLN A 159 6.51 19.35 18.93
C GLN A 159 5.65 19.59 20.17
N ARG A 160 4.94 18.56 20.66
CA ARG A 160 4.15 18.64 21.89
C ARG A 160 5.03 18.92 23.11
N ALA A 161 6.16 18.25 23.23
CA ALA A 161 7.09 18.43 24.34
C ALA A 161 7.64 19.86 24.39
N LEU A 162 7.99 20.46 23.25
CA LEU A 162 8.46 21.85 23.19
C LEU A 162 7.36 22.85 23.56
N LYS A 163 6.12 22.61 23.15
CA LYS A 163 4.97 23.46 23.52
C LYS A 163 4.64 23.40 25.02
N ALA A 164 4.88 22.26 25.66
CA ALA A 164 4.61 22.06 27.08
C ALA A 164 5.69 22.61 28.02
N GLN A 165 6.90 22.90 27.51
CA GLN A 165 8.01 23.44 28.29
C GLN A 165 7.94 24.96 28.38
N ALA A 166 8.12 25.52 29.58
CA ALA A 166 8.23 26.97 29.78
C ALA A 166 9.47 27.56 29.08
N THR A 167 10.54 26.77 28.92
CA THR A 167 11.72 27.13 28.14
C THR A 167 12.07 25.99 27.18
N PRO A 168 12.08 26.21 25.85
CA PRO A 168 12.35 25.15 24.88
C PRO A 168 13.72 24.49 25.05
N SER A 169 13.74 23.16 25.24
CA SER A 169 14.99 22.38 25.27
C SER A 169 15.72 22.39 23.93
N VAL A 170 16.98 22.83 23.93
CA VAL A 170 17.88 22.81 22.75
C VAL A 170 18.07 21.38 22.21
N ALA A 171 18.18 20.40 23.12
CA ALA A 171 18.32 19.00 22.74
C ALA A 171 17.07 18.50 22.01
N THR A 172 15.87 18.81 22.52
CA THR A 172 14.59 18.43 21.90
C THR A 172 14.41 19.11 20.54
N SER A 173 14.74 20.40 20.44
CA SER A 173 14.71 21.14 19.16
C SER A 173 15.67 20.55 18.12
N THR A 174 16.83 20.06 18.55
CA THR A 174 17.80 19.42 17.65
C THR A 174 17.28 18.09 17.14
N LYS A 175 16.72 17.24 18.02
CA LYS A 175 16.10 15.97 17.62
C LYS A 175 14.93 16.18 16.66
N LEU A 176 14.08 17.16 16.92
CA LEU A 176 12.98 17.54 16.02
C LEU A 176 13.48 17.87 14.61
N ARG A 177 14.51 18.72 14.49
CA ARG A 177 15.08 19.08 13.18
C ARG A 177 15.66 17.88 12.43
N LEU A 178 16.33 16.97 13.13
CA LEU A 178 16.86 15.75 12.52
C LEU A 178 15.73 14.84 12.01
N THR A 179 14.71 14.62 12.83
CA THR A 179 13.51 13.86 12.43
C THR A 179 12.83 14.50 11.22
N GLN A 180 12.68 15.83 11.19
CA GLN A 180 12.13 16.55 10.05
C GLN A 180 13.01 16.47 8.79
N SER A 181 14.34 16.36 8.95
CA SER A 181 15.23 16.12 7.82
C SER A 181 14.97 14.75 7.20
N LEU A 182 14.93 13.70 8.04
CA LEU A 182 14.65 12.34 7.58
C LEU A 182 13.26 12.23 6.92
N LEU A 183 12.24 12.84 7.53
CA LEU A 183 10.89 12.85 6.96
C LEU A 183 10.84 13.56 5.61
N ARG A 184 11.55 14.69 5.45
CA ARG A 184 11.64 15.37 4.16
C ARG A 184 12.36 14.54 3.11
N GLU A 185 13.44 13.86 3.46
CA GLU A 185 14.13 12.96 2.53
C GLU A 185 13.25 11.79 2.13
N MET A 186 12.53 11.21 3.09
CA MET A 186 11.57 10.12 2.88
C MET A 186 10.42 10.57 1.96
N ASP A 187 9.82 11.72 2.22
CA ASP A 187 8.75 12.29 1.40
C ASP A 187 9.26 12.73 0.01
N ALA A 188 10.53 13.16 -0.11
CA ALA A 188 11.16 13.50 -1.39
C ALA A 188 11.62 12.28 -2.22
N ARG A 189 11.84 11.12 -1.56
CA ARG A 189 12.12 9.85 -2.23
C ARG A 189 10.85 9.16 -2.75
N LYS A 190 9.67 9.63 -2.33
CA LYS A 190 8.41 9.25 -2.98
C LYS A 190 8.33 10.02 -4.31
N PRO A 191 8.44 9.34 -5.47
CA PRO A 191 8.40 10.00 -6.77
C PRO A 191 7.05 10.66 -7.04
#